data_AF-A0A310SRJ2-F1
#
_entry.id   AF-A0A310SRJ2-F1
#
_cell.length_a   1.000
_cell.length_b   1.000
_cell.length_c   1.000
_cell.angle_alpha   90.00
_cell.angle_beta   90.00
_cell.angle_gamma   90.00
#
_symmetry.space_group_name_H-M   'P 1'
#
loop_
_entity.id
_entity.type
_entity.pdbx_description
1 polymer ?
#
loop_
_entity_poly.entity_id
_entity_poly.type
_entity_poly.pdbx_seq_one_letter_code
_entity_poly.pdbx_strand_id
1 'polypeptide(L)'
;MTTEEKVITAEEILNEKSDAVETNIPSISNRASTRLRVKKEKSLEQQIPKGKPKSGRIWKEPKKKFSSIVKTRGIRLSFDKKQKRRENLKHVKEISRAIKAEKRSQKEAKKERRRANLKRAIENQKKSEIVQVITNTTKLKKIKKKHLRMIEKRDTLNL
;
A
#
# COMPACT_ATOMS: atom_id res chain seq x y z
N MET A 1 34.71 -23.91 -10.66
CA MET A 1 33.34 -24.08 -11.19
C MET A 1 32.53 -22.85 -10.77
N THR A 2 32.70 -21.74 -11.49
CA THR A 2 31.96 -20.50 -11.26
C THR A 2 30.76 -20.48 -12.20
N THR A 3 29.55 -20.57 -11.66
CA THR A 3 28.32 -20.47 -12.44
C THR A 3 27.97 -19.00 -12.62
N GLU A 4 28.16 -18.49 -13.83
CA GLU A 4 27.71 -17.16 -14.22
C GLU A 4 26.18 -17.16 -14.33
N GLU A 5 25.52 -16.44 -13.42
CA GLU A 5 24.09 -16.20 -13.49
C GLU A 5 23.81 -15.24 -14.66
N LYS A 6 23.21 -15.75 -15.74
CA LYS A 6 22.76 -14.92 -16.86
C LYS A 6 21.64 -13.99 -16.41
N VAL A 7 21.97 -12.71 -16.23
CA VAL A 7 21.01 -11.64 -16.02
C VAL A 7 20.42 -11.26 -17.38
N ILE A 8 19.22 -11.75 -17.66
CA ILE A 8 18.48 -11.42 -18.88
C ILE A 8 17.97 -9.99 -18.75
N THR A 9 18.41 -9.12 -19.65
CA THR A 9 17.96 -7.71 -19.70
C THR A 9 16.62 -7.61 -20.44
N ALA A 10 15.84 -6.58 -20.11
CA ALA A 10 14.50 -6.40 -20.70
C ALA A 10 14.51 -6.23 -22.23
N GLU A 11 15.66 -5.94 -22.81
CA GLU A 11 15.88 -5.76 -24.24
C GLU A 11 15.96 -7.09 -25.00
N GLU A 12 16.53 -8.15 -24.40
CA GLU A 12 16.62 -9.49 -25.01
C GLU A 12 15.24 -10.14 -25.19
N ILE A 13 14.32 -9.92 -24.24
CA ILE A 13 12.94 -10.43 -24.29
C ILE A 13 12.13 -9.81 -25.45
N LEU A 14 12.47 -8.58 -25.85
CA LEU A 14 11.80 -7.89 -26.95
C LEU A 14 12.33 -8.35 -28.31
N ASN A 15 13.60 -8.75 -28.38
CA ASN A 15 14.25 -9.15 -29.62
C ASN A 15 13.93 -10.61 -30.03
N GLU A 16 13.74 -11.52 -29.07
CA GLU A 16 13.38 -12.92 -29.40
C GLU A 16 12.00 -13.08 -30.09
N LYS A 17 11.16 -12.04 -30.10
CA LYS A 17 9.85 -12.07 -30.76
C LYS A 17 9.90 -11.76 -32.26
N SER A 18 10.99 -11.23 -32.79
CA SER A 18 11.07 -10.90 -34.23
C SER A 18 11.47 -12.09 -35.11
N ASP A 19 12.12 -13.12 -34.56
CA ASP A 19 12.85 -14.09 -35.38
C ASP A 19 12.22 -15.50 -35.41
N ALA A 20 11.01 -15.68 -34.87
CA ALA A 20 10.28 -16.95 -34.95
C ALA A 20 9.32 -16.99 -36.16
N VAL A 21 9.89 -17.31 -37.33
CA VAL A 21 9.34 -18.15 -38.41
C VAL A 21 8.06 -17.69 -39.12
N GLU A 22 8.29 -17.16 -40.33
CA GLU A 22 7.40 -17.27 -41.48
C GLU A 22 6.98 -18.73 -41.74
N THR A 23 5.71 -19.05 -41.52
CA THR A 23 5.06 -20.19 -42.16
C THR A 23 3.84 -19.70 -42.91
N ASN A 24 3.89 -19.91 -44.23
CA ASN A 24 2.83 -19.70 -45.20
C ASN A 24 1.51 -20.32 -44.71
N ILE A 25 0.54 -19.47 -44.36
CA ILE A 25 -0.86 -19.86 -44.21
C ILE A 25 -1.59 -19.33 -45.45
N PRO A 26 -2.26 -20.18 -46.24
CA PRO A 26 -2.90 -19.76 -47.49
C PRO A 26 -4.01 -18.76 -47.22
N SER A 27 -3.97 -17.67 -47.98
CA SER A 27 -4.95 -16.59 -47.98
C SER A 27 -6.33 -17.11 -48.37
N ILE A 28 -7.16 -17.40 -47.37
CA ILE A 28 -8.60 -17.50 -47.56
C ILE A 28 -9.13 -16.07 -47.77
N SER A 29 -9.33 -15.75 -49.04
CA SER A 29 -9.93 -14.52 -49.54
C SER A 29 -11.43 -14.47 -49.21
N ASN A 30 -11.76 -14.35 -47.92
CA ASN A 30 -13.08 -13.90 -47.52
C ASN A 30 -13.16 -12.40 -47.76
N ARG A 31 -13.50 -12.02 -49.00
CA ARG A 31 -13.92 -10.67 -49.39
C ARG A 31 -15.28 -10.38 -48.75
N ALA A 32 -15.32 -10.28 -47.42
CA ALA A 32 -16.42 -9.69 -46.70
C ALA A 32 -16.30 -8.18 -46.91
N SER A 33 -17.20 -7.65 -47.74
CA SER A 33 -17.31 -6.25 -48.13
C SER A 33 -17.02 -5.33 -46.95
N THR A 34 -15.86 -4.68 -46.97
CA THR A 34 -15.57 -3.51 -46.13
C THR A 34 -16.55 -2.42 -46.54
N ARG A 35 -17.74 -2.42 -45.93
CA ARG A 35 -18.59 -1.23 -45.91
C ARG A 35 -17.77 -0.18 -45.17
N LEU A 36 -17.13 0.71 -45.93
CA LEU A 36 -16.60 1.95 -45.41
C LEU A 36 -17.74 2.58 -44.59
N ARG A 37 -17.59 2.60 -43.26
CA ARG A 37 -18.54 3.27 -42.38
C ARG A 37 -18.49 4.75 -42.74
N VAL A 38 -19.43 5.19 -43.55
CA VAL A 38 -19.68 6.61 -43.79
C VAL A 38 -19.86 7.25 -42.42
N LYS A 39 -18.92 8.11 -42.01
CA LYS A 39 -19.07 8.91 -40.81
C LYS A 39 -20.30 9.78 -41.06
N LYS A 40 -21.39 9.50 -40.34
CA LYS A 40 -22.59 10.34 -40.41
C LYS A 40 -22.18 11.75 -40.04
N GLU A 41 -22.27 12.66 -41.00
CA GLU A 41 -21.98 14.07 -40.79
C GLU A 41 -22.85 14.59 -39.64
N LYS A 42 -22.23 15.36 -38.75
CA LYS A 42 -22.94 15.99 -37.63
C LYS A 42 -24.00 16.91 -38.23
N SER A 43 -25.25 16.82 -37.75
CA SER A 43 -26.32 17.70 -38.22
C SER A 43 -25.91 19.17 -38.03
N LEU A 44 -26.42 20.07 -38.88
CA LEU A 44 -26.08 21.50 -38.82
C LEU A 44 -26.22 22.08 -37.38
N GLU A 45 -27.25 21.65 -36.65
CA GLU A 45 -27.46 22.00 -35.23
C GLU A 45 -26.34 21.56 -34.26
N GLN A 46 -25.64 20.46 -34.55
CA GLN A 46 -24.53 19.94 -33.74
C GLN A 46 -23.21 20.64 -34.05
N GLN A 47 -23.12 21.28 -35.22
CA GLN A 47 -21.95 22.07 -35.62
C GLN A 47 -22.02 23.49 -35.05
N ILE A 48 -23.22 24.01 -34.76
CA ILE A 48 -23.39 25.32 -34.14
C ILE A 48 -22.91 25.27 -32.67
N PRO A 49 -21.89 26.06 -32.29
CA PRO A 49 -21.43 26.14 -30.92
C PRO A 49 -22.49 26.78 -30.02
N LYS A 50 -22.69 26.23 -28.81
CA LYS A 50 -23.65 26.78 -27.84
C LYS A 50 -23.07 28.03 -27.18
N GLY A 51 -23.89 29.06 -27.03
CA GLY A 51 -23.53 30.27 -26.31
C GLY A 51 -23.23 30.01 -24.82
N LYS A 52 -22.34 30.82 -24.24
CA LYS A 52 -22.04 30.80 -22.80
C LYS A 52 -23.02 31.70 -22.05
N PRO A 53 -23.52 31.31 -20.87
CA PRO A 53 -24.38 32.17 -20.07
C PRO A 53 -23.59 33.38 -19.53
N LYS A 54 -24.25 34.53 -19.37
CA LYS A 54 -23.63 35.78 -18.90
C LYS A 54 -22.95 35.66 -17.53
N SER A 55 -23.45 34.78 -16.67
CA SER A 55 -22.91 34.50 -15.33
C SER A 55 -21.74 33.51 -15.31
N GLY A 56 -21.38 32.89 -16.45
CA GLY A 56 -20.35 31.85 -16.54
C GLY A 56 -20.69 30.52 -15.88
N ARG A 57 -21.74 30.46 -15.04
CA ARG A 57 -22.16 29.27 -14.31
C ARG A 57 -23.28 28.53 -15.04
N ILE A 58 -22.99 27.31 -15.50
CA ILE A 58 -23.97 26.42 -16.12
C ILE A 58 -24.65 25.61 -15.01
N TRP A 59 -25.93 25.87 -14.77
CA TRP A 59 -26.70 25.20 -13.70
C TRP A 59 -27.32 23.86 -14.13
N LYS A 60 -27.36 23.58 -15.43
CA LYS A 60 -27.90 22.34 -16.02
C LYS A 60 -26.93 21.76 -17.04
N GLU A 61 -26.57 20.49 -16.87
CA GLU A 61 -25.77 19.80 -17.87
C GLU A 61 -26.57 19.54 -19.15
N PRO A 62 -25.93 19.61 -20.34
CA PRO A 62 -26.59 19.32 -21.60
C PRO A 62 -26.99 17.84 -21.66
N LYS A 63 -28.30 17.58 -21.80
CA LYS A 63 -28.85 16.22 -21.95
C LYS A 63 -28.28 15.56 -23.21
N LYS A 64 -27.69 14.38 -23.07
CA LYS A 64 -27.27 13.54 -24.21
C LYS A 64 -28.48 12.74 -24.72
N LYS A 65 -28.59 12.55 -26.04
CA LYS A 65 -29.64 11.70 -26.63
C LYS A 65 -29.45 10.25 -26.15
N PHE A 66 -30.54 9.53 -25.84
CA PHE A 66 -30.47 8.11 -25.43
C PHE A 66 -29.78 7.20 -26.47
N SER A 67 -29.72 7.61 -27.74
CA SER A 67 -28.98 6.92 -28.80
C SER A 67 -27.45 7.04 -28.70
N SER A 68 -26.94 8.00 -27.91
CA SER A 68 -25.51 8.12 -27.61
C SER A 68 -25.04 7.10 -26.57
N ILE A 69 -25.97 6.49 -25.82
CA ILE A 69 -25.68 5.37 -24.93
C ILE A 69 -25.43 4.16 -25.83
N VAL A 70 -24.17 3.75 -25.91
CA VAL A 70 -23.79 2.50 -26.58
C VAL A 70 -24.34 1.35 -25.75
N LYS A 71 -25.51 0.86 -26.15
CA LYS A 71 -26.16 -0.34 -25.59
C LYS A 71 -25.44 -1.60 -26.09
N THR A 72 -24.12 -1.69 -25.93
CA THR A 72 -23.44 -2.97 -26.08
C THR A 72 -24.07 -3.91 -25.07
N ARG A 73 -24.41 -5.14 -25.49
CA ARG A 73 -24.69 -6.24 -24.56
C ARG A 73 -23.42 -6.35 -23.72
N GLY A 74 -23.40 -5.73 -22.53
CA GLY A 74 -22.17 -5.31 -21.85
C GLY A 74 -21.12 -6.42 -21.85
N ILE A 75 -19.83 -6.08 -21.90
CA ILE A 75 -18.71 -7.02 -22.02
C ILE A 75 -18.84 -8.11 -20.95
N ARG A 76 -19.57 -9.18 -21.27
CA ARG A 76 -19.86 -10.27 -20.37
C ARG A 76 -18.60 -11.11 -20.41
N LEU A 77 -17.77 -10.94 -19.39
CA LEU A 77 -16.66 -11.85 -19.17
C LEU A 77 -17.21 -13.27 -19.10
N SER A 78 -16.57 -14.19 -19.81
CA SER A 78 -16.85 -15.62 -19.69
C SER A 78 -16.67 -16.08 -18.25
N PHE A 79 -17.29 -17.20 -17.90
CA PHE A 79 -17.20 -17.78 -16.56
C PHE A 79 -15.73 -17.98 -16.13
N ASP A 80 -14.91 -18.53 -17.02
CA ASP A 80 -13.48 -18.78 -16.75
C ASP A 80 -12.71 -17.50 -16.44
N LYS A 81 -13.00 -16.40 -17.17
CA LYS A 81 -12.40 -15.10 -16.90
C LYS A 81 -12.81 -14.55 -15.53
N LYS A 82 -14.05 -14.81 -15.10
CA LYS A 82 -14.52 -14.43 -13.75
C LYS A 82 -13.83 -15.29 -12.68
N GLN A 83 -13.67 -16.58 -12.93
CA GLN A 83 -13.03 -17.49 -11.98
C GLN A 83 -11.55 -17.16 -11.79
N LYS A 84 -10.80 -16.99 -12.90
CA LYS A 84 -9.41 -16.53 -12.86
C LYS A 84 -9.25 -15.19 -12.11
N ARG A 85 -10.20 -14.26 -12.31
CA ARG A 85 -10.19 -12.99 -11.57
C ARG A 85 -10.40 -13.19 -10.06
N ARG A 86 -11.30 -14.10 -9.66
CA ARG A 86 -11.55 -14.42 -8.24
C ARG A 86 -10.31 -15.04 -7.60
N GLU A 87 -9.67 -15.99 -8.28
CA GLU A 87 -8.44 -16.64 -7.82
C GLU A 87 -7.30 -15.63 -7.67
N ASN A 88 -7.07 -14.79 -8.68
CA ASN A 88 -6.06 -13.73 -8.59
C ASN A 88 -6.31 -12.78 -7.42
N LEU A 89 -7.57 -12.37 -7.20
CA LEU A 89 -7.92 -11.51 -6.08
C LEU A 89 -7.73 -12.20 -4.72
N LYS A 90 -8.02 -13.50 -4.64
CA LYS A 90 -7.79 -14.30 -3.43
C LYS A 90 -6.29 -14.36 -3.13
N HIS A 91 -5.48 -14.69 -4.12
CA HIS A 91 -4.03 -14.77 -4.00
C HIS A 91 -3.39 -13.44 -3.57
N VAL A 92 -3.76 -12.32 -4.21
CA VAL A 92 -3.26 -10.99 -3.84
C VAL A 92 -3.65 -10.62 -2.40
N LYS A 93 -4.87 -10.96 -1.96
CA LYS A 93 -5.31 -10.72 -0.58
C LYS A 93 -4.54 -11.56 0.43
N GLU A 94 -4.24 -12.81 0.11
CA GLU A 94 -3.45 -13.71 0.97
C GLU A 94 -2.04 -13.17 1.14
N ILE A 95 -1.37 -12.79 0.06
CA ILE A 95 -0.04 -12.16 0.10
C ILE A 95 -0.09 -10.86 0.93
N SER A 96 -1.07 -9.99 0.68
CA SER A 96 -1.20 -8.74 1.43
C SER A 96 -1.41 -8.98 2.93
N ARG A 97 -2.19 -10.01 3.30
CA ARG A 97 -2.40 -10.39 4.70
C ARG A 97 -1.11 -10.93 5.33
N ALA A 98 -0.37 -11.78 4.63
CA ALA A 98 0.90 -12.32 5.10
C ALA A 98 1.91 -11.19 5.40
N ILE A 99 2.10 -10.25 4.46
CA ILE A 99 2.99 -9.10 4.64
C ILE A 99 2.58 -8.24 5.84
N LYS A 100 1.27 -8.02 6.03
CA LYS A 100 0.77 -7.24 7.18
C LYS A 100 0.98 -7.97 8.50
N ALA A 101 0.77 -9.29 8.53
CA ALA A 101 0.98 -10.12 9.70
C ALA A 101 2.46 -10.12 10.11
N GLU A 102 3.38 -10.28 9.16
CA GLU A 102 4.82 -10.23 9.40
C GLU A 102 5.27 -8.85 9.96
N LYS A 103 4.81 -7.76 9.34
CA LYS A 103 5.10 -6.41 9.85
C LYS A 103 4.56 -6.19 11.26
N ARG A 104 3.42 -6.80 11.60
CA ARG A 104 2.83 -6.71 12.93
C ARG A 104 3.63 -7.51 13.96
N SER A 105 3.99 -8.76 13.65
CA SER A 105 4.79 -9.60 14.54
C SER A 105 6.16 -8.98 14.82
N GLN A 106 6.83 -8.44 13.79
CA GLN A 106 8.10 -7.72 13.97
C GLN A 106 7.96 -6.49 14.91
N LYS A 107 6.86 -5.74 14.81
CA LYS A 107 6.61 -4.60 15.71
C LYS A 107 6.30 -5.04 17.13
N GLU A 108 5.54 -6.10 17.30
CA GLU A 108 5.21 -6.67 18.61
C GLU A 108 6.48 -7.20 19.30
N ALA A 109 7.32 -7.96 18.60
CA ALA A 109 8.61 -8.42 19.11
C ALA A 109 9.53 -7.27 19.54
N LYS A 110 9.60 -6.17 18.76
CA LYS A 110 10.35 -4.97 19.15
C LYS A 110 9.80 -4.31 20.42
N LYS A 111 8.46 -4.25 20.56
CA LYS A 111 7.81 -3.70 21.77
C LYS A 111 8.09 -4.57 22.99
N GLU A 112 8.00 -5.88 22.85
CA GLU A 112 8.31 -6.83 23.92
C GLU A 112 9.76 -6.75 24.36
N ARG A 113 10.71 -6.71 23.41
CA ARG A 113 12.12 -6.48 23.70
C ARG A 113 12.34 -5.18 24.47
N ARG A 114 11.69 -4.09 24.05
CA ARG A 114 11.80 -2.79 24.75
C ARG A 114 11.22 -2.87 26.17
N ARG A 115 10.07 -3.52 26.35
CA ARG A 115 9.46 -3.73 27.68
C ARG A 115 10.38 -4.56 28.59
N ALA A 116 10.96 -5.64 28.07
CA ALA A 116 11.90 -6.48 28.82
C ALA A 116 13.17 -5.69 29.21
N ASN A 117 13.74 -4.91 28.27
CA ASN A 117 14.89 -4.07 28.54
C ASN A 117 14.59 -3.00 29.61
N LEU A 118 13.42 -2.36 29.55
CA LEU A 118 13.00 -1.38 30.55
C LEU A 118 12.83 -2.02 31.93
N LYS A 119 12.20 -3.19 32.01
CA LYS A 119 12.09 -3.95 33.27
C LYS A 119 13.46 -4.28 33.84
N ARG A 120 14.37 -4.82 33.01
CA ARG A 120 15.75 -5.12 33.41
C ARG A 120 16.51 -3.86 33.86
N ALA A 121 16.32 -2.72 33.18
CA ALA A 121 16.94 -1.47 33.57
C ALA A 121 16.43 -0.99 34.94
N ILE A 122 15.13 -1.08 35.20
CA ILE A 122 14.53 -0.74 36.51
C ILE A 122 15.06 -1.67 37.60
N GLU A 123 15.12 -2.97 37.35
CA GLU A 123 15.67 -3.95 38.29
C GLU A 123 17.16 -3.70 38.56
N ASN A 124 17.95 -3.43 37.52
CA ASN A 124 19.36 -3.10 37.65
C ASN A 124 19.54 -1.79 38.41
N GLN A 125 18.71 -0.77 38.16
CA GLN A 125 18.73 0.48 38.89
C GLN A 125 18.49 0.24 40.38
N LYS A 126 17.43 -0.51 40.73
CA LYS A 126 17.14 -0.91 42.12
C LYS A 126 18.27 -1.73 42.76
N LYS A 127 18.94 -2.62 41.99
CA LYS A 127 20.08 -3.41 42.49
C LYS A 127 21.35 -2.57 42.69
N SER A 128 21.59 -1.62 41.79
CA SER A 128 22.74 -0.70 41.85
C SER A 128 22.58 0.41 42.90
N GLU A 129 21.37 0.59 43.39
CA GLU A 129 21.02 1.57 44.40
C GLU A 129 21.56 1.12 45.76
N ILE A 130 22.82 1.47 46.02
CA ILE A 130 23.47 1.24 47.32
C ILE A 130 22.98 2.33 48.28
N VAL A 131 22.12 1.94 49.21
CA VAL A 131 21.53 2.84 50.21
C VAL A 131 22.21 2.68 51.55
N GLN A 132 22.39 3.80 52.26
CA GLN A 132 22.79 3.78 53.66
C GLN A 132 21.53 3.80 54.53
N VAL A 133 21.32 2.76 55.32
CA VAL A 133 20.19 2.70 56.26
C VAL A 133 20.44 3.65 57.42
N ILE A 134 19.57 4.65 57.58
CA ILE A 134 19.63 5.62 58.68
C ILE A 134 18.74 5.13 59.81
N THR A 135 19.35 4.58 60.86
CA THR A 135 18.63 4.06 62.03
C THR A 135 18.11 5.15 62.99
N ASN A 136 18.79 6.29 63.06
CA ASN A 136 18.41 7.40 63.95
C ASN A 136 18.15 8.70 63.16
N THR A 137 16.90 9.11 63.12
CA THR A 137 16.42 10.28 62.35
C THR A 137 16.80 11.62 62.99
N THR A 138 17.13 11.66 64.27
CA THR A 138 17.57 12.90 64.95
C THR A 138 18.87 13.43 64.37
N LYS A 139 19.70 12.56 63.78
CA LYS A 139 20.96 12.93 63.12
C LYS A 139 20.72 13.78 61.88
N LEU A 140 19.69 13.50 61.08
CA LEU A 140 19.32 14.31 59.90
C LEU A 140 18.95 15.75 60.27
N LYS A 141 18.30 15.94 61.43
CA LYS A 141 17.93 17.27 61.94
C LYS A 141 19.14 18.13 62.33
N LYS A 142 20.31 17.51 62.56
CA LYS A 142 21.56 18.20 62.90
C LYS A 142 22.39 18.61 61.68
N ILE A 143 22.06 18.11 60.48
CA ILE A 143 22.81 18.39 59.25
C ILE A 143 22.37 19.73 58.66
N LYS A 144 23.31 20.45 58.02
CA LYS A 144 22.99 21.69 57.30
C LYS A 144 21.99 21.44 56.16
N LYS A 145 21.03 22.36 56.02
CA LYS A 145 19.93 22.31 55.03
C LYS A 145 20.42 22.11 53.58
N LYS A 146 21.62 22.57 53.22
CA LYS A 146 22.22 22.35 51.90
C LYS A 146 22.53 20.89 51.59
N HIS A 147 23.00 20.12 52.57
CA HIS A 147 23.32 18.70 52.37
C HIS A 147 22.05 17.84 52.36
N LEU A 148 21.02 18.23 53.11
CA LEU A 148 19.72 17.56 53.06
C LEU A 148 19.07 17.64 51.66
N ARG A 149 19.37 18.69 50.87
CA ARG A 149 18.88 18.81 49.48
C ARG A 149 19.53 17.80 48.52
N MET A 150 20.69 17.25 48.86
CA MET A 150 21.41 16.26 48.05
C MET A 150 21.02 14.82 48.39
N ILE A 151 20.35 14.60 49.54
CA ILE A 151 19.96 13.27 49.99
C ILE A 151 18.60 12.92 49.39
N GLU A 152 18.55 11.81 48.66
CA GLU A 152 17.29 11.21 48.21
C GLU A 152 16.83 10.16 49.21
N LYS A 153 15.56 10.20 49.61
CA LYS A 153 14.98 9.18 50.49
C LYS A 153 14.54 7.99 49.64
N ARG A 154 15.01 6.80 50.01
CA ARG A 154 14.70 5.54 49.33
C ARG A 154 14.21 4.54 50.38
N ASP A 155 13.04 3.97 50.15
CA ASP A 155 12.41 3.08 51.12
C ASP A 155 12.93 1.65 50.93
N THR A 156 13.54 1.10 51.98
CA THR A 156 14.03 -0.29 52.03
C THR A 156 13.02 -1.26 52.62
N LEU A 157 11.97 -0.73 53.28
CA LEU A 157 10.85 -1.48 53.82
C LEU A 157 9.81 -1.68 52.71
N ASN A 158 10.13 -2.51 51.73
CA ASN A 158 9.14 -3.01 50.79
C ASN A 158 8.57 -4.32 51.36
N LEU A 159 7.45 -4.20 52.11
CA LEU A 159 6.53 -5.30 52.40
C LEU A 159 5.19 -5.00 51.71
#